data_AF-A0AAJ3R1S2-F1
#
_entry.id   AF-A0AAJ3R1S2-F1
#
_cell.length_a   1.000
_cell.length_b   1.000
_cell.length_c   1.000
_cell.angle_alpha   90.00
_cell.angle_beta   90.00
_cell.angle_gamma   90.00
#
_symmetry.space_group_name_H-M   'P 1'
#
loop_
_entity.id
_entity.type
_entity.pdbx_description
1 polymer ?
#
loop_
_entity_poly.entity_id
_entity_poly.type
_entity_poly.pdbx_seq_one_letter_code
_entity_poly.pdbx_strand_id
1 'polypeptide(L)'
;MAYRVKVCVSEACAALTATDWLSNRPCVNIATGEEIKEVEIAAPTTFEIAVGIRDGAGRVDIHDPAHGTSKYNIPRELDASGKITFPKDGAVSPKDLDKLAKGVEELREEVAALRQEVAALK
;
A
#
# COMPACT_ATOMS: atom_id res chain seq x y z
N MET A 1 -6.42 17.57 -14.24
CA MET A 1 -5.15 16.88 -14.60
C MET A 1 -5.23 15.49 -14.01
N ALA A 2 -4.86 14.43 -14.74
CA ALA A 2 -4.93 13.07 -14.23
C ALA A 2 -3.58 12.64 -13.65
N TYR A 3 -3.59 11.96 -12.52
CA TYR A 3 -2.40 11.43 -11.86
C TYR A 3 -2.29 9.93 -12.13
N ARG A 4 -1.12 9.47 -12.55
CA ARG A 4 -0.89 8.03 -12.78
C ARG A 4 -0.58 7.34 -11.48
N VAL A 5 -1.29 6.26 -11.18
CA VAL A 5 -1.16 5.49 -9.95
C VAL A 5 -1.00 4.03 -10.31
N LYS A 6 -0.03 3.36 -9.67
CA LYS A 6 0.08 1.91 -9.72
C LYS A 6 -0.70 1.30 -8.56
N VAL A 7 -1.64 0.42 -8.85
CA VAL A 7 -2.45 -0.30 -7.86
C VAL A 7 -1.97 -1.73 -7.82
N CYS A 8 -1.18 -2.07 -6.81
CA CYS A 8 -0.74 -3.45 -6.57
C CYS A 8 -1.76 -4.17 -5.71
N VAL A 9 -2.30 -5.27 -6.22
CA VAL A 9 -3.21 -6.15 -5.51
C VAL A 9 -2.36 -7.34 -5.06
N SER A 10 -2.11 -7.45 -3.76
CA SER A 10 -1.16 -8.43 -3.19
C SER A 10 -1.78 -9.81 -2.96
N GLU A 11 -3.10 -9.93 -3.00
CA GLU A 11 -3.85 -11.15 -2.71
C GLU A 11 -4.87 -11.45 -3.81
N ALA A 12 -5.40 -12.67 -3.84
CA ALA A 12 -6.43 -13.03 -4.81
C ALA A 12 -7.78 -12.42 -4.43
N CYS A 13 -8.53 -11.90 -5.41
CA CYS A 13 -9.83 -11.26 -5.22
C CYS A 13 -10.83 -11.82 -6.24
N ALA A 14 -12.03 -12.19 -5.80
CA ALA A 14 -13.03 -12.75 -6.71
C ALA A 14 -13.68 -11.69 -7.61
N ALA A 15 -13.80 -10.44 -7.14
CA ALA A 15 -14.43 -9.35 -7.88
C ALA A 15 -13.94 -7.98 -7.40
N LEU A 16 -12.77 -7.55 -7.89
CA LEU A 16 -12.17 -6.27 -7.56
C LEU A 16 -12.78 -5.14 -8.40
N THR A 17 -13.18 -4.04 -7.75
CA THR A 17 -13.58 -2.80 -8.44
C THR A 17 -12.77 -1.63 -7.92
N ALA A 18 -12.05 -0.93 -8.80
CA ALA A 18 -11.36 0.32 -8.47
C ALA A 18 -12.15 1.49 -9.06
N THR A 19 -12.51 2.48 -8.24
CA THR A 19 -13.32 3.64 -8.64
C THR A 19 -12.54 4.93 -8.44
N ASP A 20 -12.53 5.80 -9.45
CA ASP A 20 -12.01 7.16 -9.33
C ASP A 20 -13.05 8.02 -8.63
N TRP A 21 -12.71 8.57 -7.47
CA TRP A 21 -13.65 9.37 -6.69
C TRP A 21 -14.15 10.60 -7.44
N LEU A 22 -13.30 11.23 -8.25
CA LEU A 22 -13.65 12.50 -8.89
C LEU A 22 -14.74 12.30 -9.95
N SER A 23 -14.63 11.24 -10.76
CA SER A 23 -15.60 10.90 -11.79
C SER A 23 -16.71 9.95 -11.31
N ASN A 24 -16.52 9.30 -10.16
CA ASN A 24 -17.35 8.23 -9.63
C ASN A 24 -17.58 7.09 -10.65
N ARG A 25 -16.54 6.78 -11.42
CA ARG A 25 -16.54 5.72 -12.44
C ARG A 25 -15.43 4.71 -12.16
N PRO A 26 -15.58 3.47 -12.63
CA PRO A 26 -14.48 2.51 -12.62
C PRO A 26 -13.22 3.12 -13.26
N CYS A 27 -12.10 2.90 -12.61
CA CYS A 27 -10.79 3.24 -13.15
C CYS A 27 -10.52 2.36 -14.37
N VAL A 28 -9.87 2.93 -15.39
CA VAL A 28 -9.42 2.19 -16.56
C VAL A 28 -7.96 1.80 -16.36
N ASN A 29 -7.64 0.52 -16.60
CA ASN A 29 -6.27 0.06 -16.69
C ASN A 29 -5.65 0.65 -17.96
N ILE A 30 -4.63 1.49 -17.81
CA ILE A 30 -3.96 2.18 -18.92
C ILE A 30 -3.31 1.18 -19.88
N ALA A 31 -2.83 0.03 -19.39
CA ALA A 31 -2.14 -0.94 -20.22
C ALA A 31 -3.10 -1.70 -21.16
N THR A 32 -4.31 -2.05 -20.69
CA THR A 32 -5.27 -2.85 -21.46
C THR A 32 -6.40 -2.00 -22.05
N GLY A 33 -6.64 -0.80 -21.52
CA GLY A 33 -7.79 0.04 -21.85
C GLY A 33 -9.11 -0.44 -21.23
N GLU A 34 -9.08 -1.48 -20.39
CA GLU A 34 -10.28 -2.07 -19.79
C GLU A 34 -10.61 -1.45 -18.43
N GLU A 35 -11.90 -1.38 -18.11
CA GLU A 35 -12.38 -0.93 -16.81
C GLU A 35 -12.08 -1.97 -15.72
N ILE A 36 -11.60 -1.51 -14.57
CA ILE A 36 -11.42 -2.32 -13.37
C ILE A 36 -12.73 -2.35 -12.59
N LYS A 37 -13.69 -3.10 -13.12
CA LYS A 37 -15.01 -3.32 -12.53
C LYS A 37 -15.29 -4.82 -12.44
N GLU A 38 -15.48 -5.32 -11.22
CA GLU A 38 -15.75 -6.74 -10.94
C GLU A 38 -14.72 -7.68 -11.58
N VAL A 39 -13.44 -7.27 -11.57
CA VAL A 39 -12.34 -8.03 -12.17
C VAL A 39 -11.86 -9.11 -11.21
N GLU A 40 -11.80 -10.35 -11.68
CA GLU A 40 -11.20 -11.45 -10.92
C GLU A 40 -9.66 -11.34 -10.93
N ILE A 41 -9.07 -11.45 -9.74
CA ILE A 41 -7.63 -11.43 -9.50
C ILE A 41 -7.22 -12.81 -8.96
N ALA A 42 -6.72 -13.68 -9.84
CA ALA A 42 -6.32 -15.03 -9.43
C ALA A 42 -4.95 -15.08 -8.73
N ALA A 43 -4.09 -14.08 -8.98
CA ALA A 43 -2.74 -13.98 -8.44
C ALA A 43 -2.34 -12.51 -8.27
N PRO A 44 -1.33 -12.20 -7.43
CA PRO A 44 -0.89 -10.83 -7.21
C PRO A 44 -0.59 -10.12 -8.53
N THR A 45 -1.18 -8.94 -8.71
CA THR A 45 -1.10 -8.19 -9.97
C THR A 45 -1.00 -6.70 -9.72
N THR A 46 -0.61 -5.94 -10.74
CA THR A 46 -0.55 -4.48 -10.67
C THR A 46 -1.24 -3.86 -11.86
N PHE A 47 -2.14 -2.93 -11.57
CA PHE A 47 -2.80 -2.08 -12.56
C PHE A 47 -2.13 -0.72 -12.60
N GLU A 48 -2.07 -0.10 -13.77
CA GLU A 48 -1.75 1.32 -13.87
C GLU A 48 -3.04 2.06 -14.23
N ILE A 49 -3.43 3.06 -13.44
CA ILE A 49 -4.68 3.79 -13.61
C ILE A 49 -4.42 5.29 -13.64
N ALA A 50 -5.35 6.02 -14.27
CA ALA A 50 -5.39 7.47 -14.24
C ALA A 50 -6.46 7.93 -13.25
N VAL A 51 -6.06 8.71 -12.24
CA VAL A 51 -6.94 9.20 -11.17
C VAL A 51 -7.17 10.70 -11.34
N GLY A 52 -8.41 11.14 -11.18
CA GLY A 52 -8.74 12.56 -11.24
C GLY A 52 -8.19 13.30 -10.02
N ILE A 53 -7.47 14.40 -10.25
CA ILE A 53 -7.05 15.32 -9.19
C ILE A 53 -7.85 16.62 -9.28
N ARG A 54 -8.41 17.04 -8.14
CA ARG A 54 -9.07 18.33 -7.96
C ARG A 54 -8.49 19.02 -6.72
N ASP A 55 -8.13 20.28 -6.84
CA ASP A 55 -7.55 21.07 -5.74
C ASP A 55 -6.32 20.40 -5.07
N GLY A 56 -5.52 19.69 -5.87
CA GLY A 56 -4.33 18.97 -5.41
C GLY A 56 -4.58 17.62 -4.75
N ALA A 57 -5.84 17.18 -4.65
CA ALA A 57 -6.22 15.90 -4.06
C ALA A 57 -6.98 15.00 -5.05
N GLY A 58 -6.68 13.71 -5.03
CA GLY A 58 -7.43 12.66 -5.69
C GLY A 58 -7.68 11.50 -4.75
N ARG A 59 -8.55 10.57 -5.17
CA ARG A 59 -8.83 9.37 -4.39
C ARG A 59 -9.23 8.20 -5.27
N VAL A 60 -8.72 7.01 -4.90
CA VAL A 60 -9.13 5.73 -5.48
C VAL A 60 -9.85 4.94 -4.40
N ASP A 61 -11.08 4.53 -4.69
CA ASP A 61 -11.86 3.66 -3.83
C ASP A 61 -11.79 2.24 -4.41
N ILE A 62 -11.13 1.32 -3.72
CA ILE A 62 -11.00 -0.08 -4.12
C ILE A 62 -11.98 -0.89 -3.29
N HIS A 63 -12.91 -1.57 -3.96
CA HIS A 63 -13.86 -2.48 -3.36
C HIS A 63 -13.52 -3.92 -3.71
N ASP A 64 -13.51 -4.76 -2.68
CA ASP A 64 -13.44 -6.22 -2.77
C ASP A 64 -14.48 -6.81 -1.80
N PRO A 65 -15.21 -7.88 -2.16
CA PRO A 65 -16.21 -8.48 -1.29
C PRO A 65 -15.69 -9.02 0.05
N ALA A 66 -14.43 -9.45 0.12
CA ALA A 66 -13.84 -10.00 1.35
C ALA A 66 -13.30 -8.90 2.30
N HIS A 67 -12.75 -7.81 1.76
CA HIS A 67 -12.17 -6.71 2.54
C HIS A 67 -13.05 -5.45 2.63
N GLY A 68 -14.14 -5.38 1.88
CA GLY A 68 -14.98 -4.20 1.74
C GLY A 68 -14.32 -3.10 0.90
N THR A 69 -14.68 -1.84 1.14
CA THR A 69 -14.14 -0.69 0.39
C THR A 69 -13.00 -0.01 1.14
N SER A 70 -11.80 -0.06 0.57
CA SER A 70 -10.61 0.69 1.00
C SER A 70 -10.46 1.98 0.19
N LYS A 71 -10.23 3.09 0.88
CA LYS A 71 -10.05 4.42 0.25
C LYS A 71 -8.59 4.84 0.28
N TYR A 72 -8.03 5.25 -0.85
CA TYR A 72 -6.63 5.66 -1.00
C TYR A 72 -6.55 7.10 -1.49
N ASN A 73 -5.98 7.99 -0.68
CA ASN A 73 -5.84 9.41 -0.97
C ASN A 73 -4.54 9.67 -1.74
N ILE A 74 -4.65 10.27 -2.92
CA ILE A 74 -3.55 10.51 -3.84
C ILE A 74 -3.24 12.02 -3.85
N PRO A 75 -1.95 12.42 -3.76
CA PRO A 75 -0.74 11.58 -3.77
C PRO A 75 -0.29 11.07 -2.39
N ARG A 76 -1.00 11.39 -1.30
CA ARG A 76 -0.55 11.14 0.08
C ARG A 76 -0.17 9.69 0.40
N GLU A 77 -0.93 8.73 -0.13
CA GLU A 77 -0.76 7.30 0.17
C GLU A 77 0.05 6.55 -0.90
N LEU A 78 0.67 7.29 -1.83
CA LEU A 78 1.63 6.71 -2.76
C LEU A 78 2.95 6.43 -2.04
N ASP A 79 3.53 5.27 -2.30
CA ASP A 79 4.92 5.01 -1.99
C ASP A 79 5.87 5.83 -2.88
N ALA A 80 7.17 5.75 -2.62
CA ALA A 80 8.20 6.46 -3.39
C ALA A 80 8.21 6.12 -4.90
N SER A 81 7.57 5.03 -5.31
CA SER A 81 7.44 4.59 -6.70
C SER A 81 6.11 4.99 -7.36
N GLY A 82 5.23 5.71 -6.65
CA GLY A 82 3.91 6.09 -7.16
C GLY A 82 2.88 4.96 -7.10
N LYS A 83 3.03 4.03 -6.14
CA LYS A 83 2.19 2.84 -6.01
C LYS A 83 1.40 2.85 -4.70
N ILE A 84 0.17 2.33 -4.75
CA ILE A 84 -0.61 1.90 -3.59
C ILE A 84 -0.68 0.36 -3.58
N THR A 85 -0.77 -0.23 -2.39
CA THR A 85 -0.91 -1.68 -2.20
C THR A 85 -2.26 -1.97 -1.55
N PHE A 86 -3.01 -2.92 -2.12
CA PHE A 86 -4.28 -3.42 -1.63
C PHE A 86 -4.19 -4.94 -1.36
N PRO A 87 -4.82 -5.46 -0.28
CA PRO A 87 -5.48 -4.72 0.79
C PRO A 87 -4.50 -3.84 1.58
N LYS A 88 -5.01 -2.82 2.29
CA LYS A 88 -4.15 -2.04 3.19
C LYS A 88 -3.60 -2.97 4.25
N ASP A 89 -2.28 -2.90 4.48
CA ASP A 89 -1.71 -3.48 5.69
C ASP A 89 -2.49 -2.95 6.90
N GLY A 90 -2.85 -3.85 7.81
CA GLY A 90 -3.54 -3.48 9.04
C GLY A 90 -2.78 -2.37 9.77
N ALA A 91 -3.50 -1.48 10.45
CA ALA A 91 -2.85 -0.48 11.29
C ALA A 91 -1.91 -1.18 12.27
N VAL A 92 -0.62 -0.83 12.26
CA VAL A 92 0.38 -1.35 13.19
C VAL A 92 -0.17 -1.17 14.61
N SER A 93 -0.35 -2.28 15.33
CA SER A 93 -0.94 -2.20 16.66
C SER A 93 0.10 -1.63 17.65
N PRO A 94 -0.33 -1.00 18.75
CA PRO A 94 0.60 -0.59 19.81
C PRO A 94 1.50 -1.74 20.29
N LYS A 95 0.98 -2.98 20.32
CA LYS A 95 1.76 -4.18 20.68
C LYS A 95 2.87 -4.48 19.68
N ASP A 96 2.67 -4.18 18.40
CA ASP A 96 3.71 -4.36 17.38
C ASP A 96 4.81 -3.31 17.53
N LEU A 97 4.44 -2.08 17.92
CA LEU A 97 5.40 -1.04 18.29
C LEU A 97 6.17 -1.38 19.57
N ASP A 98 5.49 -1.94 20.59
CA ASP A 98 6.13 -2.39 21.83
C ASP A 98 7.16 -3.49 21.57
N LYS A 99 6.82 -4.47 20.71
CA LYS A 99 7.77 -5.52 20.28
C LYS A 99 8.98 -4.92 19.55
N LEU A 100 8.75 -3.97 18.66
CA LEU A 100 9.83 -3.30 17.95
C LEU A 100 10.75 -2.53 18.92
N ALA A 101 10.18 -1.79 19.86
CA ALA A 101 10.93 -1.06 20.88
C ALA A 101 11.80 -2.01 21.73
N LYS A 102 11.24 -3.16 22.14
CA LYS A 102 12.00 -4.19 22.88
C LYS A 102 13.17 -4.74 22.06
N GLY A 103 12.95 -5.06 20.79
CA GLY A 103 14.01 -5.57 19.91
C GLY A 103 15.13 -4.55 19.66
N VAL A 104 14.80 -3.25 19.62
CA VAL A 104 15.81 -2.19 19.50
C VAL A 104 16.69 -2.08 20.75
N GLU A 105 16.10 -2.21 21.94
CA GLU A 105 16.88 -2.19 23.19
C GLU A 105 17.76 -3.43 23.33
N GLU A 106 17.26 -4.63 23.00
CA GLU A 106 18.05 -5.87 23.02
C GLU A 106 19.25 -5.76 22.05
N LEU A 107 19.03 -5.27 20.83
CA LEU A 107 20.10 -5.06 19.86
C LEU A 107 21.13 -4.02 20.34
N ARG A 108 20.68 -2.98 21.05
CA ARG A 108 21.57 -1.97 21.62
C ARG A 108 22.47 -2.56 22.71
N GLU A 109 21.94 -3.44 23.55
CA GLU A 109 22.71 -4.17 24.56
C GLU A 109 23.74 -5.10 23.91
N GLU A 110 23.34 -5.88 22.90
CA GLU A 110 24.25 -6.77 22.16
C GLU A 110 25.40 -5.99 21.50
N VAL A 111 25.09 -4.87 20.83
CA VAL A 111 26.11 -4.02 20.21
C VAL A 111 27.05 -3.42 21.25
N ALA A 112 26.55 -3.07 22.44
CA ALA A 112 27.38 -2.56 23.53
C ALA A 112 28.33 -3.63 24.08
N ALA A 113 27.84 -4.86 24.28
CA ALA A 113 28.65 -6.00 24.73
C ALA A 113 29.76 -6.33 23.71
N LEU A 114 29.39 -6.46 22.43
CA LEU A 114 30.34 -6.69 21.34
C LEU A 114 31.44 -5.61 21.26
N ARG A 115 31.08 -4.33 21.48
CA ARG A 115 32.08 -3.25 21.51
C ARG A 115 33.08 -3.40 22.66
N GLN A 116 32.65 -3.89 23.82
CA GLN A 116 33.55 -4.13 24.95
C GLN A 116 34.47 -5.33 24.69
N GLU A 117 33.95 -6.42 24.14
CA GLU A 117 34.75 -7.59 23.77
C GLU A 117 35.82 -7.24 22.71
N VAL A 118 35.45 -6.47 21.68
CA VAL A 118 36.41 -5.98 20.67
C VAL A 118 37.47 -5.06 21.28
N ALA A 119 37.11 -4.25 22.28
CA ALA A 119 38.08 -3.40 22.98
C ALA A 119 39.04 -4.21 23.86
N ALA A 120 38.59 -5.34 24.43
CA ALA A 120 39.42 -6.22 25.25
C ALA A 120 40.38 -7.11 24.43
N LEU A 121 40.13 -7.27 23.13
CA LEU A 121 40.99 -8.03 22.20
C LEU A 121 42.08 -7.19 21.52
N LYS A 122 42.18 -5.90 21.84
CA LYS A 122 43.23 -4.97 21.35
C LYS A 122 44.25 -4.70 22.44
#